data_AF-A0A5F1YFK6-F1
#
_entry.id   AF-A0A5F1YFK6-F1
#
_cell.length_a   1.000
_cell.length_b   1.000
_cell.length_c   1.000
_cell.angle_alpha   90.00
_cell.angle_beta   90.00
_cell.angle_gamma   90.00
#
_symmetry.space_group_name_H-M   'P 1'
#
loop_
_entity.id
_entity.type
_entity.pdbx_description
1 polymer ?
#
loop_
_entity_poly.entity_id
_entity_poly.type
_entity_poly.pdbx_seq_one_letter_code
_entity_poly.pdbx_strand_id
1 'polypeptide(L)'
;MAGTQKKIRKSSLFEPSGHGDLYALDNLYLSPLRENEVWNFSKVAEFSPFNLGFLSMRSILAYKTSPEPIVAGGFTPGFVKGLSKVGNWERLDRLKIEGFIPRVLGSEFPLRVDSGIHPLLESVLASYERELFEEWNPPSVTIEGIWDKKNLLIAGVALPENEKHTPSLLKELIRSLSGVSGKFYLRTEKHSYLCLKKDPDLIGPVFFQEKETIWDPFVFLILEKDFEPT
;
A
#
# COMPACT_ATOMS: atom_id res chain seq x y z
N MET A 1 1.96 32.07 -38.56
CA MET A 1 2.06 30.75 -37.93
C MET A 1 2.63 30.94 -36.53
N ALA A 2 1.77 30.95 -35.51
CA ALA A 2 2.22 31.07 -34.12
C ALA A 2 2.60 29.67 -33.62
N GLY A 3 3.88 29.47 -33.32
CA GLY A 3 4.38 28.22 -32.76
C GLY A 3 3.83 28.04 -31.34
N THR A 4 3.02 27.01 -31.16
CA THR A 4 2.53 26.59 -29.84
C THR A 4 3.73 26.10 -29.03
N GLN A 5 4.28 26.96 -28.15
CA GLN A 5 5.23 26.52 -27.13
C GLN A 5 4.54 25.48 -26.26
N LYS A 6 4.96 24.22 -26.35
CA LYS A 6 4.62 23.18 -25.35
C LYS A 6 5.10 23.72 -24.00
N LYS A 7 4.18 24.20 -23.15
CA LYS A 7 4.43 24.43 -21.73
C LYS A 7 5.00 23.12 -21.17
N ILE A 8 6.29 23.12 -20.86
CA ILE A 8 6.93 22.01 -20.13
C ILE A 8 6.23 21.96 -18.78
N ARG A 9 5.31 21.01 -18.60
CA ARG A 9 4.69 20.76 -17.29
C ARG A 9 5.81 20.32 -16.35
N LYS A 10 6.05 21.10 -15.29
CA LYS A 10 7.07 20.80 -14.29
C LYS A 10 6.60 19.57 -13.50
N SER A 11 7.32 18.46 -13.61
CA SER A 11 7.03 17.24 -12.87
C SER A 11 7.53 17.35 -11.43
N SER A 12 6.77 16.79 -10.48
CA SER A 12 7.18 16.68 -9.09
C SER A 12 7.88 15.34 -8.88
N LEU A 13 9.20 15.37 -8.66
CA LEU A 13 10.04 14.17 -8.55
C LEU A 13 10.12 13.68 -7.10
N PHE A 14 9.79 12.41 -6.88
CA PHE A 14 9.94 11.71 -5.60
C PHE A 14 11.00 10.62 -5.73
N GLU A 15 11.99 10.61 -4.84
CA GLU A 15 13.11 9.68 -4.89
C GLU A 15 13.22 8.91 -3.57
N PRO A 16 12.51 7.78 -3.40
CA PRO A 16 12.73 6.90 -2.27
C PRO A 16 14.21 6.47 -2.22
N SER A 17 14.82 6.51 -1.03
CA SER A 17 16.22 6.13 -0.82
C SER A 17 16.36 5.21 0.39
N GLY A 18 17.14 4.14 0.23
CA GLY A 18 17.50 3.23 1.32
C GLY A 18 16.39 2.25 1.75
N HIS A 19 16.63 1.56 2.88
CA HIS A 19 15.63 0.75 3.58
C HIS A 19 15.01 1.63 4.66
N GLY A 20 13.96 2.39 4.31
CA GLY A 20 13.18 3.13 5.30
C GLY A 20 12.40 2.18 6.20
N ASP A 21 12.30 2.51 7.49
CA ASP A 21 11.27 1.87 8.33
C ASP A 21 9.86 2.25 7.84
N LEU A 22 8.83 1.59 8.37
CA LEU A 22 7.46 1.79 7.90
C LEU A 22 6.94 3.22 8.13
N TYR A 23 7.46 3.94 9.12
CA TYR A 23 7.07 5.34 9.35
C TYR A 23 7.72 6.29 8.34
N ALA A 24 8.99 6.05 7.99
CA ALA A 24 9.67 6.80 6.94
C ALA A 24 8.98 6.59 5.58
N LEU A 25 8.59 5.35 5.26
CA LEU A 25 7.83 5.04 4.06
C LEU A 25 6.46 5.72 4.06
N ASP A 26 5.70 5.59 5.15
CA ASP A 26 4.41 6.27 5.31
C ASP A 26 4.50 7.79 5.12
N ASN A 27 5.45 8.46 5.79
CA ASN A 27 5.64 9.90 5.64
C ASN A 27 5.95 10.32 4.20
N LEU A 28 6.71 9.50 3.46
CA LEU A 28 7.06 9.79 2.08
C LEU A 28 5.87 9.52 1.14
N TYR A 29 5.37 8.29 1.16
CA TYR A 29 4.38 7.77 0.21
C TYR A 29 2.97 8.27 0.47
N LEU A 30 2.65 8.67 1.70
CA LEU A 30 1.37 9.27 2.04
C LEU A 30 1.51 10.77 2.35
N SER A 31 2.59 11.41 1.89
CA SER A 31 2.70 12.89 1.86
C SER A 31 1.64 13.53 0.93
N PRO A 32 1.37 14.84 1.05
CA PRO A 32 0.40 15.53 0.20
C PRO A 32 0.65 15.32 -1.30
N LEU A 33 -0.43 15.21 -2.08
CA LEU A 33 -0.35 15.11 -3.53
C LEU A 33 0.26 16.37 -4.15
N ARG A 34 1.04 16.15 -5.21
CA ARG A 34 1.63 17.16 -6.08
C ARG A 34 1.15 16.97 -7.51
N GLU A 35 1.16 18.04 -8.29
CA GLU A 35 0.85 17.93 -9.71
C GLU A 35 1.96 17.19 -10.47
N ASN A 36 1.57 16.33 -11.41
CA ASN A 36 2.46 15.57 -12.29
C ASN A 36 3.54 14.79 -11.50
N GLU A 37 3.13 13.97 -10.54
CA GLU A 37 4.05 13.17 -9.72
C GLU A 37 4.77 12.11 -10.54
N VAL A 38 6.08 12.03 -10.36
CA VAL A 38 6.93 10.98 -10.91
C VAL A 38 7.77 10.40 -9.78
N TRP A 39 7.66 9.10 -9.59
CA TRP A 39 8.41 8.33 -8.60
C TRP A 39 9.62 7.68 -9.25
N ASN A 40 10.82 8.11 -8.87
CA ASN A 40 12.08 7.62 -9.41
C ASN A 40 12.78 6.69 -8.41
N PHE A 41 12.85 5.41 -8.77
CA PHE A 41 13.40 4.34 -7.94
C PHE A 41 14.89 4.08 -8.19
N SER A 42 15.61 4.98 -8.87
CA SER A 42 17.04 4.79 -9.20
C SER A 42 17.95 4.68 -7.98
N LYS A 43 17.50 5.17 -6.81
CA LYS A 43 18.21 5.08 -5.52
C LYS A 43 17.77 3.90 -4.65
N VAL A 44 16.84 3.08 -5.13
CA VAL A 44 16.35 1.88 -4.43
C VAL A 44 17.07 0.67 -4.98
N ALA A 45 18.02 0.13 -4.22
CA ALA A 45 18.90 -0.95 -4.69
C ALA A 45 18.15 -2.28 -4.93
N GLU A 46 17.22 -2.62 -4.04
CA GLU A 46 16.49 -3.90 -4.06
C GLU A 46 14.98 -3.69 -3.99
N PHE A 47 14.24 -4.66 -4.52
CA PHE A 47 12.78 -4.65 -4.40
C PHE A 47 12.34 -4.80 -2.95
N SER A 48 11.36 -3.99 -2.55
CA SER A 48 10.67 -4.09 -1.27
C SER A 48 9.16 -4.17 -1.52
N PRO A 49 8.47 -5.21 -1.00
CA PRO A 49 7.02 -5.29 -1.07
C PRO A 49 6.32 -4.08 -0.42
N PHE A 50 6.95 -3.47 0.60
CA PHE A 50 6.40 -2.28 1.25
C PHE A 50 6.37 -1.08 0.31
N ASN A 51 7.42 -0.89 -0.49
CA ASN A 51 7.43 0.18 -1.51
C ASN A 51 6.29 -0.01 -2.50
N LEU A 52 6.07 -1.25 -2.97
CA LEU A 52 4.95 -1.55 -3.87
C LEU A 52 3.61 -1.33 -3.18
N GLY A 53 3.45 -1.79 -1.94
CA GLY A 53 2.23 -1.63 -1.15
C GLY A 53 1.86 -0.16 -0.91
N PHE A 54 2.80 0.64 -0.43
CA PHE A 54 2.60 2.08 -0.22
C PHE A 54 2.33 2.83 -1.53
N LEU A 55 3.05 2.50 -2.60
CA LEU A 55 2.81 3.10 -3.92
C LEU A 55 1.43 2.74 -4.46
N SER A 56 1.00 1.49 -4.26
CA SER A 56 -0.34 1.03 -4.65
C SER A 56 -1.41 1.75 -3.83
N MET A 57 -1.24 1.86 -2.51
CA MET A 57 -2.15 2.61 -1.63
C MET A 57 -2.24 4.08 -2.06
N ARG A 58 -1.10 4.73 -2.34
CA ARG A 58 -1.09 6.11 -2.87
C ARG A 58 -1.87 6.20 -4.18
N SER A 59 -1.70 5.25 -5.09
CA SER A 59 -2.37 5.26 -6.38
C SER A 59 -3.89 5.19 -6.28
N ILE A 60 -4.43 4.43 -5.32
CA ILE A 60 -5.87 4.34 -5.08
C ILE A 60 -6.40 5.59 -4.36
N LEU A 61 -5.65 6.14 -3.40
CA LEU A 61 -6.05 7.38 -2.71
C LEU A 61 -6.03 8.59 -3.64
N ALA A 62 -5.08 8.62 -4.59
CA ALA A 62 -4.97 9.69 -5.57
C ALA A 62 -6.08 9.67 -6.63
N TYR A 63 -6.90 8.61 -6.69
CA TYR A 63 -7.89 8.40 -7.73
C TYR A 63 -8.86 9.56 -7.91
N LYS A 64 -9.38 10.10 -6.80
CA LYS A 64 -10.36 11.19 -6.84
C LYS A 64 -9.74 12.56 -7.12
N THR A 65 -8.50 12.75 -6.69
CA THR A 65 -7.84 14.07 -6.67
C THR A 65 -6.99 14.33 -7.91
N SER A 66 -6.52 13.27 -8.58
CA SER A 66 -5.74 13.36 -9.81
C SER A 66 -6.38 12.52 -10.92
N PRO A 67 -6.69 13.08 -12.10
CA PRO A 67 -7.17 12.27 -13.22
C PRO A 67 -6.09 11.33 -13.75
N GLU A 68 -4.82 11.75 -13.68
CA GLU A 68 -3.67 10.99 -14.18
C GLU A 68 -3.23 9.90 -13.19
N PRO A 69 -2.76 8.74 -13.67
CA PRO A 69 -2.18 7.70 -12.83
C PRO A 69 -0.85 8.16 -12.22
N ILE A 70 -0.49 7.58 -11.08
CA ILE A 70 0.85 7.77 -10.50
C ILE A 70 1.86 7.12 -11.43
N VAL A 71 2.91 7.84 -11.80
CA VAL A 71 3.98 7.31 -12.66
C VAL A 71 5.17 6.92 -11.80
N ALA A 72 5.68 5.70 -11.99
CA ALA A 72 6.88 5.21 -11.30
C ALA A 72 7.85 4.57 -12.29
N GLY A 73 9.14 4.90 -12.18
CA GLY A 73 10.17 4.46 -13.11
C GLY A 73 11.57 4.54 -12.51
N GLY A 74 12.59 4.43 -13.36
CA GLY A 74 13.99 4.47 -12.92
C GLY A 74 14.41 3.25 -12.09
N PHE A 75 13.71 2.13 -12.21
CA PHE A 75 13.96 0.93 -11.42
C PHE A 75 15.37 0.37 -11.65
N THR A 76 16.05 0.05 -10.55
CA THR A 76 17.32 -0.67 -10.57
C THR A 76 17.12 -2.13 -10.99
N PRO A 77 18.18 -2.83 -11.44
CA PRO A 77 18.08 -4.26 -11.78
C PRO A 77 17.54 -5.14 -10.65
N GLY A 78 17.90 -4.84 -9.39
CA GLY A 78 17.37 -5.55 -8.21
C GLY A 78 15.87 -5.34 -8.03
N PHE A 79 15.41 -4.10 -8.21
CA PHE A 79 13.97 -3.79 -8.17
C PHE A 79 13.21 -4.49 -9.30
N VAL A 80 13.70 -4.42 -10.55
CA VAL A 80 13.10 -5.10 -11.70
C VAL A 80 13.01 -6.60 -11.48
N LYS A 81 14.10 -7.22 -10.98
CA LYS A 81 14.15 -8.64 -10.66
C LYS A 81 13.13 -9.02 -9.59
N GLY A 82 12.93 -8.20 -8.57
CA GLY A 82 11.92 -8.48 -7.55
C GLY A 82 10.50 -8.31 -8.06
N LEU A 83 10.20 -7.20 -8.74
CA LEU A 83 8.88 -6.93 -9.31
C LEU A 83 8.46 -8.00 -10.34
N SER A 84 9.41 -8.53 -11.12
CA SER A 84 9.15 -9.64 -12.06
C SER A 84 8.61 -10.93 -11.41
N LYS A 85 8.78 -11.07 -10.09
CA LYS A 85 8.28 -12.20 -9.29
C LYS A 85 6.95 -11.91 -8.61
N VAL A 86 6.39 -10.72 -8.78
CA VAL A 86 5.07 -10.39 -8.27
C VAL A 86 4.05 -10.74 -9.35
N GLY A 87 3.05 -11.53 -9.02
CA GLY A 87 1.95 -11.84 -9.93
C GLY A 87 0.96 -10.68 -10.00
N ASN A 88 0.42 -10.41 -11.20
CA ASN A 88 -0.69 -9.48 -11.44
C ASN A 88 -0.42 -8.01 -11.07
N TRP A 89 0.82 -7.58 -10.85
CA TRP A 89 1.08 -6.16 -10.54
C TRP A 89 0.65 -5.23 -11.68
N GLU A 90 0.56 -5.71 -12.92
CA GLU A 90 0.09 -4.92 -14.07
C GLU A 90 -1.41 -4.54 -13.96
N ARG A 91 -2.17 -5.16 -13.06
CA ARG A 91 -3.60 -4.85 -12.82
C ARG A 91 -3.82 -3.59 -11.98
N LEU A 92 -2.75 -2.95 -11.52
CA LEU A 92 -2.84 -1.70 -10.78
C LEU A 92 -3.08 -0.53 -11.75
N ASP A 93 -4.33 -0.36 -12.20
CA ASP A 93 -4.72 0.60 -13.24
C ASP A 93 -4.34 2.05 -12.96
N ARG A 94 -4.14 2.39 -11.68
CA ARG A 94 -3.78 3.74 -11.20
C ARG A 94 -2.29 3.94 -10.99
N LEU A 95 -1.49 2.92 -11.27
CA LEU A 95 -0.03 2.92 -11.19
C LEU A 95 0.58 2.61 -12.55
N LYS A 96 1.13 3.63 -13.21
CA LYS A 96 1.88 3.48 -14.45
C LYS A 96 3.34 3.20 -14.15
N ILE A 97 3.80 2.00 -14.51
CA ILE A 97 5.21 1.61 -14.45
C ILE A 97 5.89 1.98 -15.76
N GLU A 98 6.99 2.74 -15.67
CA GLU A 98 7.85 3.10 -16.79
C GLU A 98 9.13 2.26 -16.78
N GLY A 99 9.46 1.71 -17.94
CA GLY A 99 10.55 0.77 -18.13
C GLY A 99 10.05 -0.65 -18.38
N PHE A 100 10.95 -1.51 -18.84
CA PHE A 100 10.64 -2.91 -19.11
C PHE A 100 10.77 -3.75 -17.83
N ILE A 101 9.70 -4.43 -17.46
CA ILE A 101 9.69 -5.45 -16.41
C ILE A 101 9.44 -6.80 -17.09
N PRO A 102 10.40 -7.75 -17.05
CA PRO A 102 10.20 -9.06 -17.65
C PRO A 102 9.13 -9.83 -16.89
N ARG A 103 8.24 -10.50 -17.61
CA ARG A 103 7.27 -11.43 -17.01
C ARG A 103 7.90 -12.83 -16.93
N VAL A 104 7.98 -13.40 -15.72
CA VAL A 104 8.40 -14.79 -15.55
C VAL A 104 7.20 -15.70 -15.86
N LEU A 105 7.29 -16.49 -16.92
CA LEU A 105 6.25 -17.44 -17.31
C LEU A 105 6.47 -18.79 -16.62
N GLY A 106 5.39 -19.44 -16.19
CA GLY A 106 5.41 -20.85 -15.72
C GLY A 106 5.82 -21.07 -14.26
N SER A 107 5.99 -20.02 -13.45
CA SER A 107 6.26 -20.13 -12.02
C SER A 107 5.06 -19.67 -11.19
N GLU A 108 4.79 -20.34 -10.07
CA GLU A 108 3.97 -19.73 -9.02
C GLU A 108 4.67 -18.47 -8.51
N PHE A 109 3.95 -17.35 -8.53
CA PHE A 109 4.49 -16.09 -8.03
C PHE A 109 4.52 -16.10 -6.50
N PRO A 110 5.67 -15.82 -5.86
CA PRO A 110 5.78 -15.74 -4.40
C PRO A 110 4.87 -14.67 -3.79
N LEU A 111 4.63 -13.58 -4.50
CA LEU A 111 3.65 -12.56 -4.13
C LEU A 111 2.64 -12.37 -5.26
N ARG A 112 1.41 -12.01 -4.91
CA ARG A 112 0.37 -11.67 -5.88
C ARG A 112 -0.31 -10.38 -5.49
N VAL A 113 -0.67 -9.58 -6.49
CA VAL A 113 -1.50 -8.39 -6.34
C VAL A 113 -2.93 -8.71 -6.77
N ASP A 114 -3.88 -8.21 -6.00
CA ASP A 114 -5.29 -8.20 -6.31
C ASP A 114 -5.89 -6.81 -6.02
N SER A 115 -6.91 -6.42 -6.77
CA SER A 115 -7.61 -5.13 -6.61
C SER A 115 -8.90 -5.25 -5.79
N GLY A 116 -9.22 -6.45 -5.32
CA GLY A 116 -10.30 -6.75 -4.39
C GLY A 116 -9.91 -6.55 -2.93
N ILE A 117 -10.95 -6.43 -2.12
CA ILE A 117 -10.85 -6.19 -0.68
C ILE A 117 -10.53 -7.51 0.00
N HIS A 118 -9.40 -7.57 0.69
CA HIS A 118 -9.02 -8.79 1.40
C HIS A 118 -10.08 -9.15 2.48
N PRO A 119 -10.44 -10.43 2.66
CA PRO A 119 -11.50 -10.87 3.59
C PRO A 119 -11.34 -10.36 5.03
N LEU A 120 -10.10 -10.18 5.49
CA LEU A 120 -9.80 -9.58 6.79
C LEU A 120 -10.36 -8.15 6.91
N LEU A 121 -10.17 -7.32 5.89
CA LEU A 121 -10.70 -5.96 5.87
C LEU A 121 -12.21 -5.98 5.59
N GLU A 122 -12.67 -6.84 4.67
CA GLU A 122 -14.09 -6.99 4.36
C GLU A 122 -14.93 -7.32 5.61
N SER A 123 -14.49 -8.25 6.45
CA SER A 123 -15.21 -8.62 7.68
C SER A 123 -15.36 -7.45 8.66
N VAL A 124 -14.31 -6.61 8.78
CA VAL A 124 -14.31 -5.43 9.64
C VAL A 124 -15.20 -4.34 9.05
N LEU A 125 -15.16 -4.14 7.74
CA LEU A 125 -15.98 -3.13 7.04
C LEU A 125 -17.46 -3.53 7.03
N ALA A 126 -17.77 -4.81 6.85
CA ALA A 126 -19.13 -5.35 6.89
C ALA A 126 -19.78 -5.23 8.28
N SER A 127 -18.98 -5.22 9.36
CA SER A 127 -19.48 -4.99 10.72
C SER A 127 -19.98 -3.56 10.94
N TYR A 128 -19.64 -2.66 10.02
CA TYR A 128 -19.94 -1.24 10.11
C TYR A 128 -21.22 -0.91 9.33
N GLU A 129 -21.24 -1.07 8.00
CA GLU A 129 -22.42 -0.80 7.15
C GLU A 129 -22.43 -1.65 5.86
N ARG A 130 -22.79 -2.94 5.99
CA ARG A 130 -22.73 -3.92 4.87
C ARG A 130 -23.51 -3.50 3.61
N GLU A 131 -24.67 -2.86 3.79
CA GLU A 131 -25.56 -2.43 2.69
C GLU A 131 -24.98 -1.24 1.90
N LEU A 132 -24.28 -0.32 2.57
CA LEU A 132 -23.62 0.81 1.90
C LEU A 132 -22.34 0.38 1.18
N PHE A 133 -21.68 -0.65 1.69
CA PHE A 133 -20.38 -1.09 1.17
C PHE A 133 -20.47 -1.83 -0.17
N GLU A 134 -21.52 -2.65 -0.35
CA GLU A 134 -21.82 -3.32 -1.63
C GLU A 134 -22.11 -2.29 -2.74
N GLU A 135 -22.72 -1.15 -2.40
CA GLU A 135 -22.97 -0.05 -3.35
C GLU A 135 -21.71 0.80 -3.62
N TRP A 136 -20.80 0.91 -2.66
CA TRP A 136 -19.62 1.79 -2.77
C TRP A 136 -18.47 1.21 -3.58
N ASN A 137 -18.31 -0.12 -3.58
CA ASN A 137 -17.20 -0.83 -4.23
C ASN A 137 -15.86 -0.07 -4.12
N PRO A 138 -15.37 0.19 -2.89
CA PRO A 138 -14.29 1.14 -2.70
C PRO A 138 -12.98 0.66 -3.36
N PRO A 139 -12.17 1.58 -3.90
CA PRO A 139 -10.84 1.25 -4.39
C PRO A 139 -10.03 0.56 -3.31
N SER A 140 -9.44 -0.58 -3.67
CA SER A 140 -8.66 -1.39 -2.74
C SER A 140 -7.46 -2.02 -3.42
N VAL A 141 -6.51 -2.46 -2.62
CA VAL A 141 -5.37 -3.23 -3.07
C VAL A 141 -5.01 -4.27 -2.02
N THR A 142 -4.74 -5.47 -2.48
CA THR A 142 -4.23 -6.57 -1.68
C THR A 142 -2.95 -7.09 -2.31
N ILE A 143 -1.89 -7.24 -1.53
CA ILE A 143 -0.65 -7.91 -1.91
C ILE A 143 -0.39 -8.99 -0.89
N GLU A 144 -0.41 -10.25 -1.31
CA GLU A 144 -0.23 -11.37 -0.40
C GLU A 144 0.68 -12.47 -0.95
N GLY A 145 1.27 -13.23 -0.04
CA GLY A 145 2.09 -14.39 -0.34
C GLY A 145 3.32 -14.48 0.55
N ILE A 146 4.39 -15.07 0.03
CA ILE A 146 5.64 -15.30 0.75
C ILE A 146 6.73 -14.42 0.16
N TRP A 147 7.37 -13.59 0.97
CA TRP A 147 8.56 -12.83 0.57
C TRP A 147 9.65 -12.94 1.63
N ASP A 148 10.87 -13.26 1.21
CA ASP A 148 12.02 -13.43 2.11
C ASP A 148 11.71 -14.32 3.34
N LYS A 149 11.09 -15.49 3.09
CA LYS A 149 10.67 -16.46 4.12
C LYS A 149 9.69 -15.90 5.17
N LYS A 150 8.90 -14.89 4.80
CA LYS A 150 7.81 -14.37 5.62
C LYS A 150 6.50 -14.45 4.85
N ASN A 151 5.43 -14.84 5.54
CA ASN A 151 4.09 -14.65 5.05
C ASN A 151 3.75 -13.15 5.18
N LEU A 152 3.45 -12.53 4.05
CA LEU A 152 3.18 -11.11 3.96
C LEU A 152 1.75 -10.91 3.47
N LEU A 153 1.03 -10.01 4.13
CA LEU A 153 -0.22 -9.43 3.67
C LEU A 153 -0.10 -7.92 3.74
N ILE A 154 -0.33 -7.25 2.63
CA ILE A 154 -0.50 -5.79 2.54
C ILE A 154 -1.89 -5.56 1.98
N ALA A 155 -2.80 -4.99 2.76
CA ALA A 155 -4.17 -4.75 2.36
C ALA A 155 -4.55 -3.29 2.63
N GLY A 156 -5.10 -2.62 1.64
CA GLY A 156 -5.48 -1.21 1.70
C GLY A 156 -6.85 -0.97 1.10
N VAL A 157 -7.63 -0.09 1.72
CA VAL A 157 -8.95 0.33 1.25
C VAL A 157 -9.14 1.82 1.47
N ALA A 158 -9.56 2.52 0.42
CA ALA A 158 -9.99 3.92 0.51
C ALA A 158 -11.45 3.96 0.98
N LEU A 159 -11.74 4.78 1.98
CA LEU A 159 -13.09 4.94 2.54
C LEU A 159 -13.72 6.25 2.03
N PRO A 160 -15.04 6.43 2.17
CA PRO A 160 -15.69 7.68 1.78
C PRO A 160 -15.19 8.89 2.60
N GLU A 161 -15.22 10.08 1.98
CA GLU A 161 -14.79 11.36 2.57
C GLU A 161 -15.45 11.68 3.91
N ASN A 162 -16.69 11.24 4.09
CA ASN A 162 -17.51 11.52 5.27
C ASN A 162 -17.46 10.39 6.30
N GLU A 163 -16.56 9.41 6.17
CA GLU A 163 -16.41 8.33 7.13
C GLU A 163 -15.97 8.90 8.49
N LYS A 164 -16.79 8.66 9.52
CA LYS A 164 -16.62 9.22 10.87
C LYS A 164 -16.17 8.19 11.89
N HIS A 165 -16.12 6.92 11.52
CA HIS A 165 -16.00 5.80 12.44
C HIS A 165 -14.73 4.96 12.24
N THR A 166 -13.71 5.54 11.61
CA THR A 166 -12.35 4.99 11.58
C THR A 166 -11.86 4.47 12.94
N PRO A 167 -12.12 5.12 14.10
CA PRO A 167 -11.72 4.58 15.40
C PRO A 167 -12.42 3.26 15.77
N SER A 168 -13.67 3.05 15.36
CA SER A 168 -14.39 1.79 15.58
C SER A 168 -13.85 0.68 14.67
N LEU A 169 -13.59 0.99 13.41
CA LEU A 169 -12.94 0.07 12.45
C LEU A 169 -11.57 -0.39 12.99
N LEU A 170 -10.79 0.54 13.53
CA LEU A 170 -9.50 0.25 14.17
C LEU A 170 -9.65 -0.75 15.33
N LYS A 171 -10.66 -0.56 16.19
CA LYS A 171 -10.91 -1.44 17.33
C LYS A 171 -11.27 -2.86 16.88
N GLU A 172 -12.14 -2.99 15.90
CA GLU A 172 -12.56 -4.29 15.36
C GLU A 172 -11.42 -4.99 14.60
N LEU A 173 -10.60 -4.25 13.84
CA LEU A 173 -9.43 -4.81 13.17
C LEU A 173 -8.35 -5.27 14.16
N ILE A 174 -8.08 -4.50 15.21
CA ILE A 174 -7.16 -4.93 16.27
C ILE A 174 -7.68 -6.20 16.96
N ARG A 175 -9.00 -6.29 17.16
CA ARG A 175 -9.64 -7.49 17.72
C ARG A 175 -9.54 -8.69 16.77
N SER A 176 -9.74 -8.52 15.47
CA SER A 176 -9.60 -9.61 14.49
C SER A 176 -8.15 -10.12 14.37
N LEU A 177 -7.18 -9.26 14.71
CA LEU A 177 -5.76 -9.59 14.84
C LEU A 177 -5.37 -10.10 16.24
N SER A 178 -6.33 -10.31 17.15
CA SER A 178 -6.08 -10.96 18.44
C SER A 178 -5.70 -12.42 18.24
N GLY A 179 -4.66 -12.91 18.95
CA GLY A 179 -4.14 -14.26 18.77
C GLY A 179 -3.22 -14.46 17.56
N VAL A 180 -2.95 -13.41 16.77
CA VAL A 180 -1.96 -13.45 15.69
C VAL A 180 -0.60 -12.98 16.20
N SER A 181 0.40 -13.87 16.17
CA SER A 181 1.81 -13.50 16.31
C SER A 181 2.36 -12.95 14.98
N GLY A 182 3.31 -12.04 15.07
CA GLY A 182 3.93 -11.36 13.94
C GLY A 182 4.06 -9.85 14.14
N LYS A 183 4.47 -9.17 13.09
CA LYS A 183 4.55 -7.71 13.04
C LYS A 183 3.41 -7.19 12.19
N PHE A 184 2.67 -6.19 12.68
CA PHE A 184 1.73 -5.49 11.83
C PHE A 184 1.87 -3.98 11.95
N TYR A 185 1.65 -3.31 10.82
CA TYR A 185 1.54 -1.88 10.70
C TYR A 185 0.14 -1.55 10.20
N LEU A 186 -0.51 -0.62 10.89
CA LEU A 186 -1.86 -0.19 10.59
C LEU A 186 -1.88 1.33 10.51
N ARG A 187 -2.23 1.84 9.34
CA ARG A 187 -2.38 3.26 9.05
C ARG A 187 -3.84 3.55 8.75
N THR A 188 -4.40 4.49 9.51
CA THR A 188 -5.67 5.14 9.17
C THR A 188 -5.39 6.50 8.52
N GLU A 189 -6.35 7.42 8.39
CA GLU A 189 -6.06 8.79 7.93
C GLU A 189 -5.34 9.64 8.97
N LYS A 190 -5.64 9.46 10.27
CA LYS A 190 -5.05 10.25 11.38
C LYS A 190 -3.90 9.58 12.13
N HIS A 191 -3.84 8.25 12.10
CA HIS A 191 -2.97 7.52 13.00
C HIS A 191 -2.18 6.45 12.28
N SER A 192 -1.00 6.14 12.81
CA SER A 192 -0.14 5.05 12.37
C SER A 192 0.30 4.23 13.58
N TYR A 193 -0.01 2.94 13.56
CA TYR A 193 0.29 1.99 14.62
C TYR A 193 1.26 0.94 14.09
N LEU A 194 2.34 0.68 14.80
CA LEU A 194 3.23 -0.45 14.53
C LEU A 194 3.28 -1.32 15.77
N CYS A 195 2.83 -2.56 15.64
CA CYS A 195 2.80 -3.52 16.72
C CYS A 195 3.70 -4.71 16.40
N LEU A 196 4.49 -5.12 17.39
CA LEU A 196 5.38 -6.27 17.32
C LEU A 196 4.88 -7.35 18.29
N LYS A 197 4.02 -8.26 17.83
CA LYS A 197 3.51 -9.36 18.65
C LYS A 197 4.42 -10.57 18.52
N LYS A 198 5.16 -10.89 19.59
CA LYS A 198 6.00 -12.11 19.63
C LYS A 198 5.21 -13.35 20.07
N ASP A 199 4.14 -13.16 20.84
CA ASP A 199 3.31 -14.21 21.40
C ASP A 199 1.83 -13.83 21.20
N PRO A 200 0.97 -14.75 20.74
CA PRO A 200 -0.47 -14.54 20.57
C PRO A 200 -1.17 -13.91 21.79
N ASP A 201 -0.70 -14.23 23.00
CA ASP A 201 -1.35 -13.89 24.28
C ASP A 201 -0.75 -12.64 24.95
N LEU A 202 0.37 -12.11 24.43
CA LEU A 202 1.03 -10.91 24.96
C LEU A 202 0.94 -9.74 23.98
N ILE A 203 0.40 -8.62 24.46
CA ILE A 203 0.44 -7.36 23.71
C ILE A 203 1.89 -6.86 23.72
N GLY A 204 2.58 -7.01 22.59
CA GLY A 204 3.90 -6.43 22.39
C GLY A 204 3.87 -4.90 22.28
N PRO A 205 5.04 -4.25 22.20
CA PRO A 205 5.12 -2.80 22.10
C PRO A 205 4.34 -2.29 20.88
N VAL A 206 3.56 -1.24 21.12
CA VAL A 206 2.82 -0.50 20.10
C VAL A 206 3.46 0.87 19.96
N PHE A 207 4.00 1.15 18.78
CA PHE A 207 4.45 2.48 18.41
C PHE A 207 3.28 3.22 17.76
N PHE A 208 3.13 4.50 18.08
CA PHE A 208 2.03 5.33 17.65
C PHE A 208 2.56 6.65 17.09
N GLN A 209 1.97 7.10 15.99
CA GLN A 209 2.24 8.40 15.40
C GLN A 209 0.95 9.04 14.89
N GLU A 210 0.69 10.28 15.30
CA GLU A 210 -0.35 11.15 14.74
C GLU A 210 0.10 11.76 13.41
N LYS A 211 -0.86 11.99 12.51
CA LYS A 211 -0.62 12.46 11.15
C LYS A 211 -1.60 13.57 10.78
N GLU A 212 -1.16 14.44 9.89
CA GLU A 212 -2.03 15.42 9.27
C GLU A 212 -3.11 14.73 8.42
N THR A 213 -4.33 15.26 8.44
CA THR A 213 -5.44 14.74 7.64
C THR A 213 -5.38 15.36 6.24
N ILE A 214 -4.63 14.70 5.37
CA ILE A 214 -4.35 15.15 3.99
C ILE A 214 -5.01 14.27 2.91
N TRP A 215 -5.48 13.10 3.30
CA TRP A 215 -6.20 12.14 2.45
C TRP A 215 -7.60 11.93 3.00
N ASP A 216 -8.52 11.55 2.12
CA ASP A 216 -9.80 10.95 2.50
C ASP A 216 -9.57 9.80 3.49
N PRO A 217 -10.54 9.49 4.36
CA PRO A 217 -10.46 8.35 5.27
C PRO A 217 -10.02 7.06 4.57
N PHE A 218 -9.15 6.28 5.21
CA PHE A 218 -8.66 5.03 4.64
C PHE A 218 -8.14 4.09 5.74
N VAL A 219 -7.96 2.82 5.38
CA VAL A 219 -7.27 1.83 6.21
C VAL A 219 -6.22 1.13 5.38
N PHE A 220 -5.01 1.03 5.90
CA PHE A 220 -3.89 0.34 5.28
C PHE A 220 -3.17 -0.53 6.31
N LEU A 221 -3.19 -1.83 6.07
CA LEU A 221 -2.64 -2.87 6.93
C LEU A 221 -1.47 -3.55 6.22
N ILE A 222 -0.36 -3.69 6.93
CA ILE A 222 0.76 -4.56 6.56
C ILE A 222 0.92 -5.57 7.70
N LEU A 223 0.92 -6.85 7.39
CA LEU A 223 1.08 -7.95 8.33
C LEU A 223 2.20 -8.87 7.83
N GLU A 224 3.20 -9.05 8.67
CA GLU A 224 4.32 -9.97 8.48
C GLU A 224 4.22 -11.08 9.53
N LYS A 225 4.22 -12.34 9.11
CA LYS A 225 4.36 -13.51 9.97
C LYS A 225 5.56 -14.33 9.53
N ASP A 226 6.25 -14.93 10.49
CA ASP A 226 7.32 -15.88 10.17
C ASP A 226 6.72 -17.06 9.39
N PHE A 227 7.46 -17.53 8.40
CA PHE A 227 7.06 -18.71 7.66
C PHE A 227 7.29 -19.96 8.52
N GLU A 228 6.20 -20.58 8.96
CA GLU A 228 6.24 -21.91 9.57
C GLU A 228 6.10 -22.95 8.45
N PRO A 229 7.15 -23.70 8.10
CA PRO A 229 7.02 -24.81 7.17
C PRO A 229 6.16 -25.91 7.84
N THR A 230 4.95 -26.10 7.32
CA THR A 230 4.12 -27.29 7.60
C THR A 230 4.70 -28.54 6.97
#